data_AF-A0A521UH46-F1
#
_entry.id   AF-A0A521UH46-F1
#
_cell.length_a   1.000
_cell.length_b   1.000
_cell.length_c   1.000
_cell.angle_alpha   90.00
_cell.angle_beta   90.00
_cell.angle_gamma   90.00
#
_symmetry.space_group_name_H-M   'P 1'
#
loop_
_entity.id
_entity.type
_entity.pdbx_description
1 polymer ?
#
loop_
_entity_poly.entity_id
_entity_poly.type
_entity_poly.pdbx_seq_one_letter_code
_entity_poly.pdbx_strand_id
1 'polypeptide(L)'
;MRRIVTAAMYALALVAYLALGWIPGVVLVLLALVGTLRALASTARELAPHALCGRGHVTPTYGLVRCSACGFTGEGSVWRCSHCDAAYGHTPCSTCGLSIRNPSL
;
A
#
# COMPACT_ATOMS: atom_id res chain seq x y z
N MET A 1 20.14 -38.43 -40.89
CA MET A 1 19.39 -38.54 -39.60
C MET A 1 20.00 -37.72 -38.47
N ARG A 2 21.29 -37.87 -38.12
CA ARG A 2 21.91 -37.18 -36.96
C ARG A 2 21.79 -35.64 -36.95
N ARG A 3 21.89 -34.99 -38.11
CA ARG A 3 21.73 -33.52 -38.27
C ARG A 3 20.29 -33.03 -38.09
N ILE A 4 19.31 -33.87 -38.42
CA ILE A 4 17.87 -33.55 -38.30
C ILE A 4 17.47 -33.62 -36.83
N VAL A 5 17.98 -34.62 -36.10
CA VAL A 5 17.74 -34.78 -34.66
C VAL A 5 18.35 -33.63 -33.85
N THR A 6 19.57 -33.18 -34.17
CA THR A 6 20.15 -32.02 -33.50
C THR A 6 19.40 -30.73 -33.80
N ALA A 7 18.98 -30.49 -35.05
CA ALA A 7 18.16 -29.33 -35.38
C ALA A 7 16.82 -29.31 -34.63
N ALA A 8 16.17 -30.47 -34.51
CA ALA A 8 14.92 -30.61 -33.75
C ALA A 8 15.12 -30.34 -32.24
N MET A 9 16.22 -30.81 -31.64
CA MET A 9 16.52 -30.51 -30.23
C MET A 9 16.77 -29.02 -29.98
N TYR A 10 17.50 -28.34 -30.87
CA TYR A 10 17.73 -26.89 -30.73
C TYR A 10 16.43 -26.10 -30.89
N ALA A 11 15.56 -26.48 -31.83
CA ALA A 11 14.24 -25.86 -31.98
C ALA A 11 13.39 -26.05 -30.71
N LEU A 12 13.40 -27.26 -30.12
CA LEU A 12 12.67 -27.54 -28.88
C LEU A 12 13.19 -26.72 -27.69
N ALA A 13 14.53 -26.62 -27.56
CA ALA A 13 15.17 -25.83 -26.51
C ALA A 13 14.90 -24.33 -26.68
N LEU A 14 14.84 -23.82 -27.91
CA LEU A 14 14.52 -22.43 -28.21
C LEU A 14 13.06 -22.10 -27.89
N VAL A 15 12.13 -22.99 -28.24
CA VAL A 15 10.70 -22.86 -27.89
C VAL A 15 10.51 -22.93 -26.38
N ALA A 16 11.18 -23.85 -25.68
CA ALA A 16 11.15 -23.92 -24.23
C ALA A 16 11.73 -22.65 -23.60
N TYR A 17 12.86 -22.14 -24.10
CA TYR A 17 13.46 -20.90 -23.60
C TYR A 17 12.54 -19.68 -23.79
N LEU A 18 11.90 -19.53 -24.95
CA LEU A 18 10.91 -18.48 -25.20
C LEU A 18 9.65 -18.66 -24.34
N ALA A 19 9.22 -19.91 -24.12
CA ALA A 19 8.06 -20.27 -23.31
C ALA A 19 8.33 -20.30 -21.79
N LEU A 20 9.58 -20.22 -21.33
CA LEU A 20 9.93 -20.13 -19.92
C LEU A 20 10.49 -18.74 -19.56
N GLY A 21 11.04 -18.02 -20.54
CA GLY A 21 11.60 -16.68 -20.37
C GLY A 21 10.58 -15.59 -20.03
N TRP A 22 9.30 -15.79 -20.36
CA TRP A 22 8.23 -14.85 -19.99
C TRP A 22 7.73 -15.03 -18.55
N ILE A 23 7.94 -16.21 -17.95
CA ILE A 23 7.53 -16.52 -16.57
C ILE A 23 8.13 -15.53 -15.56
N PRO A 24 9.45 -15.25 -15.55
CA PRO A 24 10.00 -14.26 -14.62
C PRO A 24 9.41 -12.86 -14.85
N GLY A 25 9.13 -12.48 -16.10
CA GLY A 25 8.46 -11.22 -16.42
C GLY A 25 7.06 -11.15 -15.82
N VAL A 26 6.26 -12.20 -16.00
CA VAL A 26 4.90 -12.26 -15.43
C VAL A 26 4.90 -12.32 -13.91
N VAL A 27 5.84 -13.05 -13.31
CA VAL A 27 6.01 -13.06 -11.85
C VAL A 27 6.35 -11.65 -11.33
N LEU A 28 7.27 -10.93 -11.98
CA LEU A 28 7.61 -9.56 -11.58
C LEU A 28 6.42 -8.60 -11.74
N VAL A 29 5.66 -8.72 -12.84
CA VAL A 29 4.45 -7.91 -13.06
C VAL A 29 3.39 -8.21 -12.01
N LEU A 30 3.16 -9.47 -11.68
CA LEU A 30 2.22 -9.87 -10.62
C LEU A 30 2.64 -9.33 -9.26
N LEU A 31 3.92 -9.44 -8.90
CA LEU A 31 4.45 -8.89 -7.64
C LEU A 31 4.30 -7.37 -7.59
N ALA A 32 4.61 -6.67 -8.68
CA ALA A 32 4.42 -5.23 -8.79
C ALA A 32 2.94 -4.84 -8.67
N LEU A 33 2.04 -5.58 -9.32
CA LEU A 33 0.60 -5.37 -9.26
C LEU A 33 0.05 -5.59 -7.84
N VAL A 34 0.49 -6.64 -7.14
CA VAL A 34 0.09 -6.86 -5.74
C VAL A 34 0.62 -5.75 -4.85
N GLY A 35 1.85 -5.28 -5.09
CA GLY A 35 2.44 -4.15 -4.37
C GLY A 35 1.65 -2.86 -4.54
N THR A 36 1.29 -2.50 -5.78
CA THR A 36 0.50 -1.30 -6.08
C THR A 36 -0.90 -1.40 -5.51
N LEU A 37 -1.57 -2.56 -5.61
CA LEU A 37 -2.88 -2.78 -5.01
C LEU A 37 -2.86 -2.62 -3.48
N ARG A 38 -1.81 -3.11 -2.81
CA ARG A 38 -1.65 -2.93 -1.36
C ARG A 38 -1.44 -1.46 -0.99
N ALA A 39 -0.60 -0.75 -1.74
CA ALA A 39 -0.37 0.68 -1.52
C ALA A 39 -1.66 1.49 -1.74
N LEU A 40 -2.44 1.18 -2.79
CA LEU A 40 -3.74 1.79 -3.03
C LEU A 40 -4.72 1.50 -1.88
N ALA A 41 -4.75 0.27 -1.37
CA ALA A 41 -5.61 -0.12 -0.27
C ALA A 41 -5.22 0.53 1.07
N SER A 42 -3.93 0.79 1.32
CA SER A 42 -3.50 1.55 2.50
C SER A 42 -3.87 3.01 2.37
N THR A 43 -3.61 3.62 1.21
CA THR A 43 -3.96 5.02 0.94
C THR A 43 -5.47 5.23 1.03
N ALA A 44 -6.28 4.33 0.46
CA ALA A 44 -7.74 4.39 0.57
C ALA A 44 -8.23 4.31 2.04
N ARG A 45 -7.53 3.55 2.88
CA ARG A 45 -7.84 3.49 4.33
C ARG A 45 -7.43 4.75 5.07
N GLU A 46 -6.33 5.40 4.68
CA GLU A 46 -5.94 6.70 5.24
C GLU A 46 -6.90 7.82 4.85
N LEU A 47 -7.44 7.75 3.63
CA LEU A 47 -8.43 8.70 3.12
C LEU A 47 -9.86 8.41 3.61
N ALA A 48 -10.08 7.34 4.38
CA ALA A 48 -11.38 7.09 4.98
C ALA A 48 -11.73 8.31 5.88
N PRO A 49 -12.83 9.04 5.61
CA PRO A 49 -13.14 10.30 6.28
C PRO A 49 -13.43 10.13 7.78
N HIS A 50 -13.67 8.89 8.21
CA HIS A 50 -14.02 8.53 9.56
C HIS A 50 -13.24 7.31 10.04
N ALA A 51 -12.83 7.35 11.30
CA ALA A 51 -12.27 6.22 12.02
C ALA A 51 -13.20 5.81 13.17
N LEU A 52 -13.34 4.51 13.38
CA LEU A 52 -14.13 3.95 14.47
C LEU A 52 -13.26 3.75 15.70
N CYS A 53 -13.68 4.32 16.82
CA CYS A 53 -13.12 4.01 18.13
C CYS A 53 -13.52 2.58 18.52
N GLY A 54 -12.72 1.90 19.35
CA GLY A 54 -13.06 0.56 19.88
C GLY A 54 -14.37 0.47 20.70
N ARG A 55 -15.00 1.62 21.00
CA ARG A 55 -16.34 1.72 21.62
C ARG A 55 -17.47 2.05 20.63
N GLY A 56 -17.18 2.13 19.34
CA GLY A 56 -18.16 2.42 18.28
C GLY A 56 -18.35 3.89 17.92
N HIS A 57 -17.60 4.82 18.52
CA HIS A 57 -17.68 6.25 18.16
C HIS A 57 -17.07 6.52 16.78
N VAL A 58 -17.75 7.35 15.99
CA VAL A 58 -17.28 7.82 14.68
C VAL A 58 -16.47 9.10 14.89
N THR A 59 -15.19 9.05 14.53
CA THR A 59 -14.25 10.15 14.75
C THR A 59 -13.76 10.64 13.39
N PRO A 60 -13.83 11.95 13.07
CA PRO A 60 -13.32 12.45 11.81
C PRO A 60 -11.80 12.29 11.74
N THR A 61 -11.30 11.83 10.59
CA THR A 61 -9.86 11.68 10.32
C THR A 61 -9.25 12.90 9.63
N TYR A 62 -10.10 13.83 9.19
CA TYR A 62 -9.73 15.09 8.57
C TYR A 62 -10.43 16.25 9.28
N GLY A 63 -9.73 17.38 9.39
CA GLY A 63 -10.26 18.60 9.99
C GLY A 63 -9.15 19.52 10.44
N LEU A 64 -9.48 20.43 11.37
CA LEU A 64 -8.50 21.33 11.96
C LEU A 64 -7.67 20.58 13.01
N VAL A 65 -6.40 20.32 12.70
CA VAL A 65 -5.49 19.49 13.50
C VAL A 65 -4.25 20.27 13.92
N ARG A 66 -3.70 19.92 15.08
CA ARG A 66 -2.41 20.43 15.57
C ARG A 66 -1.36 19.32 15.53
N CYS A 67 -0.30 19.54 14.77
CA CYS A 67 0.85 18.66 14.72
C CYS A 67 1.61 18.67 16.06
N SER A 68 1.85 17.50 16.65
CA SER A 68 2.63 17.38 17.88
C SER A 68 4.14 17.47 17.65
N ALA A 69 4.60 17.19 16.42
CA ALA A 69 6.03 17.23 16.08
C ALA A 69 6.55 18.65 15.79
N CYS A 70 5.87 19.42 14.93
CA CYS A 70 6.27 20.77 14.53
C CYS A 70 5.37 21.89 15.06
N GLY A 71 4.26 21.56 15.75
CA GLY A 71 3.35 22.56 16.31
C GLY A 71 2.37 23.21 15.33
N PHE A 72 2.48 22.93 14.02
CA PHE A 72 1.62 23.48 12.98
C PHE A 72 0.14 23.19 13.24
N THR A 73 -0.71 24.21 13.10
CA THR A 73 -2.17 24.11 13.17
C THR A 73 -2.79 24.48 11.83
N GLY A 74 -3.59 23.58 11.26
CA GLY A 74 -4.28 23.84 10.00
C GLY A 74 -5.25 22.72 9.64
N GLU A 75 -5.94 22.87 8.51
CA GLU A 75 -6.77 21.80 7.97
C GLU A 75 -5.90 20.69 7.39
N GLY A 76 -6.15 19.45 7.82
CA GLY A 76 -5.36 18.30 7.41
C GLY A 76 -5.85 16.99 8.01
N SER A 77 -5.06 15.94 7.81
CA SER A 77 -5.33 14.62 8.36
C SER A 77 -4.83 14.51 9.81
N VAL A 78 -5.55 13.78 10.65
CA VAL A 78 -5.09 13.38 11.98
C VAL A 78 -3.92 12.38 11.92
N TRP A 79 -3.72 11.72 10.78
CA TRP A 79 -2.71 10.67 10.61
C TRP A 79 -1.37 11.18 10.09
N ARG A 80 -1.36 12.33 9.40
CA ARG A 80 -0.15 12.87 8.79
C ARG A 80 -0.19 14.39 8.75
N CYS A 81 0.90 15.02 9.20
CA CYS A 81 1.03 16.47 9.15
C CYS A 81 1.26 16.94 7.71
N SER A 82 0.45 17.88 7.21
CA SER A 82 0.62 18.48 5.88
C SER A 82 1.86 19.38 5.75
N HIS A 83 2.48 19.76 6.87
CA HIS A 83 3.62 20.68 6.88
C HIS A 83 4.98 19.98 7.04
N CYS A 84 5.13 19.11 8.04
CA CYS A 84 6.39 18.40 8.32
C CYS A 84 6.35 16.92 7.94
N ASP A 85 5.25 16.45 7.36
CA ASP A 85 5.06 15.08 6.90
C ASP A 85 5.13 13.98 7.97
N ALA A 86 5.17 14.36 9.25
CA ALA A 86 5.16 13.41 10.36
C ALA A 86 3.88 12.55 10.36
N ALA A 87 4.05 11.23 10.41
CA ALA A 87 2.97 10.26 10.49
C ALA A 87 2.72 9.80 11.93
N TYR A 88 1.45 9.67 12.30
CA TYR A 88 1.01 9.25 13.63
C TYR A 88 0.36 7.88 13.59
N GLY A 89 0.81 6.98 14.47
CA GLY A 89 0.21 5.65 14.64
C GLY A 89 -1.08 5.65 15.45
N HIS A 90 -1.34 6.73 16.20
CA HIS A 90 -2.45 6.82 17.13
C HIS A 90 -2.99 8.25 17.22
N THR A 91 -4.30 8.37 17.42
CA THR A 91 -4.99 9.64 17.69
C THR A 91 -6.07 9.44 18.77
N PRO A 92 -6.28 10.38 19.71
CA PRO A 92 -7.34 10.24 20.70
C PRO A 92 -8.72 10.42 20.06
N CYS A 93 -9.69 9.60 20.49
CA CYS A 93 -11.09 9.77 20.11
C CYS A 93 -11.62 11.11 20.64
N SER A 94 -12.23 11.93 19.78
CA SER A 94 -12.80 13.22 20.19
C SER A 94 -13.96 13.10 21.18
N THR A 95 -14.64 11.94 21.22
CA THR A 95 -15.78 11.71 22.12
C THR A 95 -15.37 11.16 23.48
N CYS A 96 -14.42 10.20 23.54
CA CYS A 96 -14.09 9.49 24.78
C CYS A 96 -12.60 9.48 25.16
N GLY A 97 -11.73 10.10 24.36
CA GLY A 97 -10.29 10.18 24.60
C GLY A 97 -9.51 8.88 24.39
N LEU A 98 -10.18 7.78 24.04
CA LEU A 98 -9.53 6.48 23.84
C LEU A 98 -8.65 6.49 22.58
N SER A 99 -7.50 5.80 22.62
CA SER A 99 -6.57 5.77 21.48
C SER A 99 -7.15 5.00 20.30
N ILE A 100 -7.21 5.65 19.15
CA ILE A 100 -7.59 5.08 17.86
C ILE A 100 -6.31 4.84 17.07
N ARG A 101 -6.09 3.61 16.63
CA ARG A 101 -4.93 3.24 15.80
C ARG A 101 -5.13 3.70 14.37
N ASN A 102 -4.05 4.14 13.74
CA ASN A 102 -4.01 4.41 12.32
C ASN A 102 -4.27 3.10 11.54
N PRO A 103 -5.28 3.04 10.65
CA PRO A 103 -5.59 1.83 9.89
C PRO A 103 -4.54 1.47 8.82
N SER A 104 -3.55 2.33 8.57
CA SER A 104 -2.47 2.08 7.60
C SER A 104 -1.14 1.63 8.20
N LEU A 105 -0.99 1.67 9.54
CA LEU A 105 0.21 1.27 10.30
C LEU A 105 -0.07 0.01 11.15
#